data_AF-A0A7H4PHK1-F1
#
_entry.id   AF-A0A7H4PHK1-F1
#
_cell.length_a   1.000
_cell.length_b   1.000
_cell.length_c   1.000
_cell.angle_alpha   90.00
_cell.angle_beta   90.00
_cell.angle_gamma   90.00
#
_symmetry.space_group_name_H-M   'P 1'
#
loop_
_entity.id
_entity.type
_entity.pdbx_description
1 polymer ?
#
loop_
_entity_poly.entity_id
_entity_poly.type
_entity_poly.pdbx_seq_one_letter_code
_entity_poly.pdbx_strand_id
1 'polypeptide(L)'
;MTTTRHPKYPQRVRNELRFRELTVLRVERIGSAFQRVVLGGEALEGFVSQGFDDHTKLFFPAAGAAFTPPEVTDEGINWGDGVRPATPRLYAAVRRRAS
;
A
#
# COMPACT_ATOMS: atom_id res chain seq x y z
N MET A 1 -7.91 -32.41 -27.27
CA MET A 1 -7.25 -31.18 -26.78
C MET A 1 -8.34 -30.22 -26.34
N THR A 2 -8.50 -30.02 -25.03
CA THR A 2 -9.54 -29.13 -24.50
C THR A 2 -8.91 -27.76 -24.27
N THR A 3 -9.21 -26.80 -25.15
CA THR A 3 -8.71 -25.42 -25.02
C THR A 3 -9.45 -24.73 -23.88
N THR A 4 -8.76 -24.54 -22.76
CA THR A 4 -9.29 -23.78 -21.62
C THR A 4 -9.45 -22.33 -22.04
N ARG A 5 -10.70 -21.86 -22.16
CA ARG A 5 -11.01 -20.47 -22.48
C ARG A 5 -10.76 -19.63 -21.22
N HIS A 6 -9.72 -18.81 -21.23
CA HIS A 6 -9.52 -17.83 -20.16
C HIS A 6 -10.65 -16.80 -20.20
N PRO A 7 -11.29 -16.50 -19.06
CA PRO A 7 -12.33 -15.47 -19.01
C PRO A 7 -11.72 -14.12 -19.39
N LYS A 8 -12.33 -13.42 -20.35
CA LYS A 8 -11.89 -12.11 -20.85
C LYS A 8 -12.29 -10.94 -19.93
N TYR A 9 -12.93 -11.22 -18.80
CA TYR A 9 -13.48 -10.21 -17.89
C TYR A 9 -12.58 -10.03 -16.65
N PRO A 10 -12.47 -8.81 -16.10
CA PRO A 10 -11.76 -8.55 -14.85
C PRO A 10 -12.18 -9.53 -13.77
N GLN A 11 -11.20 -10.17 -13.14
CA GLN A 11 -11.43 -11.12 -12.06
C GLN A 11 -11.13 -10.44 -10.74
N ARG A 12 -12.07 -10.53 -9.80
CA ARG A 12 -11.82 -10.06 -8.44
C ARG A 12 -10.91 -11.07 -7.74
N VAL A 13 -9.63 -10.74 -7.65
CA VAL A 13 -8.64 -11.52 -6.91
C VAL A 13 -8.58 -10.99 -5.48
N ARG A 14 -8.67 -11.89 -4.49
CA ARG A 14 -8.54 -11.53 -3.08
C ARG A 14 -7.11 -11.78 -2.64
N ASN A 15 -6.32 -10.72 -2.60
CA ASN A 15 -4.95 -10.77 -2.08
C ASN A 15 -4.95 -10.84 -0.55
N GLU A 16 -3.89 -11.40 0.01
CA GLU A 16 -3.66 -11.39 1.45
C GLU A 16 -3.55 -9.94 1.95
N LEU A 17 -4.32 -9.61 3.00
CA LEU A 17 -4.24 -8.30 3.62
C LEU A 17 -3.00 -8.24 4.51
N ARG A 18 -2.03 -7.39 4.14
CA ARG A 18 -0.85 -7.10 4.95
C ARG A 18 -0.63 -5.60 5.08
N PHE A 19 -0.31 -5.16 6.29
CA PHE A 19 0.27 -3.85 6.52
C PHE A 19 1.78 -3.94 6.27
N ARG A 20 2.30 -3.01 5.44
CA ARG A 20 3.69 -3.03 4.99
C ARG A 20 4.33 -1.70 5.31
N GLU A 21 5.36 -1.71 6.15
CA GLU A 21 6.24 -0.56 6.31
C GLU A 21 7.23 -0.54 5.15
N LEU A 22 7.14 0.49 4.30
CA LEU A 22 7.99 0.63 3.13
C LEU A 22 8.90 1.85 3.27
N THR A 23 10.06 1.77 2.61
CA THR A 23 11.04 2.85 2.54
C THR A 23 10.95 3.55 1.19
N VAL A 24 11.12 4.87 1.18
CA VAL A 24 11.27 5.61 -0.07
C VAL A 24 12.68 5.48 -0.59
N LEU A 25 12.75 4.92 -1.79
CA LEU A 25 14.00 4.78 -2.51
C LEU A 25 14.24 5.98 -3.44
N ARG A 26 13.18 6.53 -4.04
CA ARG A 26 13.29 7.67 -4.97
C ARG A 26 12.02 8.50 -5.01
N VAL A 27 12.19 9.81 -5.23
CA VAL A 27 11.10 10.75 -5.51
C VAL A 27 11.47 11.57 -6.74
N GLU A 28 10.58 11.62 -7.73
CA GLU A 28 10.78 12.30 -9.01
C GLU A 28 9.56 13.16 -9.35
N ARG A 29 9.78 14.44 -9.68
CA ARG A 29 8.73 15.34 -10.19
C ARG A 29 8.68 15.20 -11.71
N ILE A 30 7.59 14.66 -12.24
CA ILE A 30 7.43 14.41 -13.69
C ILE A 30 6.63 15.52 -14.36
N GLY A 31 5.81 16.23 -13.60
CA GLY A 31 5.09 17.41 -14.04
C GLY A 31 4.73 18.29 -12.85
N SER A 32 4.22 19.49 -13.09
CA SER A 32 3.92 20.49 -12.03
C SER A 32 3.07 19.92 -10.89
N ALA A 33 2.07 19.10 -11.22
CA ALA A 33 1.16 18.46 -10.27
C ALA A 33 1.34 16.94 -10.16
N PHE A 34 2.43 16.37 -10.69
CA PHE A 34 2.64 14.92 -10.69
C PHE A 34 4.00 14.51 -10.14
N GLN A 35 3.98 13.65 -9.13
CA GLN A 35 5.17 13.13 -8.46
C GLN A 35 5.14 11.61 -8.46
N ARG A 36 6.23 11.00 -8.95
CA ARG A 36 6.46 9.56 -8.87
C ARG A 36 7.32 9.26 -7.64
N VAL A 37 6.88 8.30 -6.86
CA VAL A 37 7.60 7.81 -5.67
C VAL A 37 7.89 6.34 -5.87
N VAL A 38 9.14 5.93 -5.67
CA VAL A 38 9.56 4.53 -5.67
C VAL A 38 9.69 4.07 -4.22
N LEU A 39 8.91 3.06 -3.87
CA LEU A 39 8.90 2.42 -2.56
C LEU A 39 9.59 1.06 -2.64
N GLY A 40 10.25 0.64 -1.57
CA GLY A 40 10.84 -0.68 -1.45
C GLY A 40 11.12 -1.05 0.01
N GLY A 41 11.96 -2.07 0.20
CA GLY A 41 12.24 -2.69 1.49
C GLY A 41 11.75 -4.13 1.55
N GLU A 42 12.24 -4.88 2.54
CA GLU A 42 11.98 -6.33 2.69
C GLU A 42 10.49 -6.64 2.90
N ALA A 43 9.76 -5.73 3.54
CA ALA A 43 8.32 -5.86 3.73
C ALA A 43 7.50 -5.81 2.42
N LEU A 44 8.12 -5.61 1.25
CA LEU A 44 7.46 -5.75 -0.05
C LEU A 44 7.37 -7.22 -0.51
N GLU A 45 8.06 -8.15 0.16
CA GLU A 45 8.01 -9.58 -0.15
C GLU A 45 6.57 -10.10 -0.18
N GLY A 46 6.23 -10.85 -1.24
CA GLY A 46 4.87 -11.36 -1.48
C GLY A 46 3.84 -10.28 -1.87
N PHE A 47 4.23 -9.05 -2.20
CA PHE A 47 3.32 -8.08 -2.79
C PHE A 47 2.99 -8.47 -4.23
N VAL A 48 1.69 -8.48 -4.57
CA VAL A 48 1.18 -8.87 -5.89
C VAL A 48 0.24 -7.79 -6.39
N SER A 49 0.42 -7.39 -7.65
CA SER A 49 -0.51 -6.54 -8.40
C SER A 49 -0.59 -7.08 -9.83
N GLN A 50 -1.74 -7.63 -10.19
CA GLN A 50 -2.01 -8.30 -11.46
C GLN A 50 -2.91 -7.47 -12.37
N GLY A 51 -3.73 -6.59 -11.80
CA GLY A 51 -4.67 -5.72 -12.50
C GLY A 51 -4.12 -4.31 -12.69
N PHE A 52 -4.51 -3.66 -13.78
CA PHE A 52 -4.18 -2.24 -14.02
C PHE A 52 -4.94 -1.29 -13.08
N ASP A 53 -6.02 -1.76 -12.46
CA ASP A 53 -6.88 -1.05 -11.51
C ASP A 53 -6.61 -1.43 -10.05
N ASP A 54 -5.58 -2.24 -9.80
CA ASP A 54 -5.09 -2.54 -8.47
C ASP A 54 -4.61 -1.25 -7.79
N HIS A 55 -5.00 -1.09 -6.53
CA HIS A 55 -4.61 0.05 -5.73
C HIS A 55 -4.30 -0.37 -4.31
N THR A 56 -3.35 0.33 -3.69
CA THR A 56 -2.95 0.11 -2.30
C THR A 56 -3.37 1.31 -1.46
N LYS A 57 -3.80 1.04 -0.22
CA LYS A 57 -4.08 2.07 0.77
C LYS A 57 -2.83 2.41 1.52
N LEU A 58 -2.69 3.69 1.81
CA LEU A 58 -1.50 4.23 2.38
C LEU A 58 -1.87 5.11 3.57
N PHE A 59 -1.00 5.13 4.57
CA PHE A 59 -1.26 5.71 5.88
C PHE A 59 -0.19 6.73 6.20
N PHE A 60 -0.57 7.89 6.75
CA PHE A 60 0.39 8.88 7.24
C PHE A 60 0.12 9.19 8.70
N PRO A 61 1.18 9.33 9.49
CA PRO A 61 1.06 10.02 10.76
C PRO A 61 0.81 11.52 10.51
N ALA A 62 0.25 12.20 11.52
CA ALA A 62 0.30 13.65 11.57
C ALA A 62 1.77 14.12 11.54
N ALA A 63 2.01 15.35 11.06
CA ALA A 63 3.36 15.91 11.05
C ALA A 63 3.94 15.92 12.48
N GLY A 64 5.12 15.33 12.66
CA GLY A 64 5.78 15.21 13.96
C GLY A 64 5.29 14.06 14.85
N ALA A 65 4.26 13.32 14.45
CA ALA A 65 3.79 12.14 15.18
C ALA A 65 4.52 10.86 14.73
N ALA A 66 4.71 9.94 15.68
CA ALA A 66 5.11 8.58 15.36
C ALA A 66 3.96 7.85 14.65
N PHE A 67 4.30 6.92 13.75
CA PHE A 67 3.32 6.04 13.12
C PHE A 67 3.33 4.68 13.83
N THR A 68 2.18 4.26 14.35
CA THR A 68 1.97 2.91 14.86
C THR A 68 1.23 2.11 13.80
N PRO A 69 1.85 1.06 13.21
CA PRO A 69 1.19 0.26 12.19
C PRO A 69 0.03 -0.55 12.81
N PRO A 70 -1.10 -0.69 12.11
CA PRO A 70 -2.13 -1.62 12.53
C PRO A 70 -1.66 -3.08 12.42
N GLU A 71 -2.19 -3.93 13.29
CA GLU A 71 -1.89 -5.36 13.31
C GLU A 71 -3.11 -6.16 12.84
N VAL A 72 -2.87 -7.23 12.08
CA VAL A 72 -3.91 -8.20 11.72
C VAL A 72 -3.89 -9.30 12.77
N THR A 73 -4.99 -9.47 13.49
CA THR A 73 -5.21 -10.52 14.49
C THR A 73 -6.35 -11.43 14.06
N ASP A 74 -6.56 -12.54 14.77
CA ASP A 74 -7.64 -13.48 14.51
C ASP A 74 -9.03 -12.84 14.70
N GLU A 75 -9.12 -11.85 15.60
CA GLU A 75 -10.34 -11.07 15.89
C GLU A 75 -10.57 -9.89 14.93
N GLY A 76 -9.62 -9.58 14.03
CA GLY A 76 -9.74 -8.50 13.06
C GLY A 76 -8.51 -7.60 12.97
N ILE A 77 -8.71 -6.32 12.67
CA ILE A 77 -7.60 -5.36 12.58
C ILE A 77 -7.54 -4.57 13.88
N ASN A 78 -6.44 -4.72 14.61
CA ASN A 78 -6.12 -3.88 15.76
C ASN A 78 -5.50 -2.56 15.27
N TRP A 79 -6.18 -1.44 15.54
CA TRP A 79 -5.73 -0.09 15.16
C TRP A 79 -4.91 0.61 16.28
N GLY A 80 -4.66 -0.07 17.40
CA GLY A 80 -4.03 0.50 18.60
C GLY A 80 -4.93 1.55 19.28
N ASP A 81 -4.32 2.52 19.98
CA ASP A 81 -5.00 3.68 20.59
C ASP A 81 -5.54 4.69 19.55
N GLY A 82 -5.29 4.44 18.26
CA GLY A 82 -5.65 5.33 17.17
C GLY A 82 -7.06 5.08 16.62
N VAL A 83 -7.76 6.16 16.27
CA VAL A 83 -9.01 6.09 15.51
C VAL A 83 -8.72 5.53 14.11
N ARG A 84 -9.47 4.51 13.69
CA ARG A 84 -9.49 4.04 12.29
C ARG A 84 -9.63 5.26 11.36
N PRO A 85 -8.69 5.52 10.45
CA PRO A 85 -8.77 6.69 9.59
C PRO A 85 -10.12 6.71 8.83
N ALA A 86 -10.92 7.76 9.06
CA ALA A 86 -12.30 7.86 8.56
C ALA A 86 -12.38 7.79 7.02
N THR A 87 -11.29 8.13 6.34
CA THR A 87 -11.07 7.88 4.92
C THR A 87 -9.59 7.57 4.71
N PRO A 88 -9.20 6.42 4.13
CA PRO A 88 -7.86 6.22 3.62
C PRO A 88 -7.69 7.16 2.42
N ARG A 89 -7.29 8.40 2.65
CA ARG A 89 -6.89 9.29 1.56
C ARG A 89 -5.53 8.79 1.09
N LEU A 90 -5.52 8.24 -0.12
CA LEU A 90 -4.35 7.90 -0.92
C LEU A 90 -3.23 8.91 -0.63
N TYR A 91 -2.09 8.50 -0.09
CA TYR A 91 -0.69 8.81 -0.49
C TYR A 91 0.24 8.00 0.47
N ALA A 92 1.45 7.59 0.08
CA ALA A 92 2.30 6.60 0.78
C ALA A 92 2.95 7.08 2.08
N ALA A 93 3.03 6.24 3.14
CA ALA A 93 4.01 6.43 4.21
C ALA A 93 5.41 6.45 3.59
N VAL A 94 6.02 7.63 3.56
CA VAL A 94 7.28 7.89 2.87
C VAL A 94 8.27 8.35 3.92
N ARG A 95 9.03 7.42 4.50
CA ARG A 95 10.19 7.81 5.31
C ARG A 95 11.26 8.33 4.37
N ARG A 96 11.44 9.65 4.34
CA ARG A 96 12.55 10.29 3.63
C ARG A 96 13.82 9.98 4.41
N ARG A 97 14.80 9.30 3.80
CA ARG A 97 16.14 9.21 4.38
C ARG A 97 16.72 10.62 4.39
N ALA A 98 17.10 11.13 5.57
CA ALA A 98 17.87 12.36 5.67
C ALA A 98 19.21 12.17 4.94
N SER A 99 19.60 13.18 4.16
CA SER A 99 20.94 13.28 3.56
C SER A 99 21.99 13.56 4.63
#